data_AF-A0A093S370-F1
#
_entry.id   AF-A0A093S370-F1
#
_cell.length_a   1.000
_cell.length_b   1.000
_cell.length_c   1.000
_cell.angle_alpha   90.00
_cell.angle_beta   90.00
_cell.angle_gamma   90.00
#
_symmetry.space_group_name_H-M   'P 1'
#
loop_
_entity.id
_entity.type
_entity.pdbx_description
1 polymer ?
#
loop_
_entity_poly.entity_id
_entity_poly.type
_entity_poly.pdbx_seq_one_letter_code
_entity_poly.pdbx_strand_id
1 'polypeptide(L)'
;MSVTKPKPWKFWLAALGTIMWFILLQSLQFLNEDNYLSIKNIAFGYSMGFITAFSAFIFWDIINGGFDRLLSNDRGIFRITTCFTLIVLFLLGLLGFINGIFNSMPWQYFLSFAVAGIIVNQCLIPIINYADKK
;
A
#
# COMPACT_ATOMS: atom_id res chain seq x y z
N MET A 1 -4.14 -20.35 11.66
CA MET A 1 -4.57 -19.12 12.37
C MET A 1 -6.09 -19.00 12.32
N SER A 2 -6.75 -19.00 13.48
CA SER A 2 -8.17 -18.70 13.58
C SER A 2 -8.40 -17.24 13.17
N VAL A 3 -9.27 -17.04 12.18
CA VAL A 3 -9.55 -15.69 11.67
C VAL A 3 -10.71 -15.12 12.47
N THR A 4 -10.36 -14.23 13.40
CA THR A 4 -11.33 -13.52 14.23
C THR A 4 -11.93 -12.38 13.44
N LYS A 5 -13.24 -12.11 13.65
CA LYS A 5 -13.93 -10.97 13.04
C LYS A 5 -13.13 -9.69 13.35
N PRO A 6 -12.71 -8.92 12.33
CA PRO A 6 -11.96 -7.70 12.57
C PRO A 6 -12.82 -6.73 13.38
N LYS A 7 -12.20 -6.07 14.38
CA LYS A 7 -12.88 -5.07 15.20
C LYS A 7 -13.39 -3.94 14.30
N PRO A 8 -14.60 -3.39 14.53
CA PRO A 8 -15.22 -2.40 13.64
C PRO A 8 -14.37 -1.14 13.43
N TRP A 9 -13.58 -0.71 14.43
CA TRP A 9 -12.68 0.43 14.29
C TRP A 9 -11.54 0.19 13.27
N LYS A 10 -11.07 -1.06 13.12
CA LYS A 10 -10.06 -1.40 12.11
C LYS A 10 -10.61 -1.25 10.69
N PHE A 11 -11.89 -1.59 10.51
CA PHE A 11 -12.59 -1.39 9.24
C PHE A 11 -12.65 0.08 8.87
N TRP A 12 -13.08 0.94 9.80
CA TRP A 12 -13.12 2.38 9.57
C TRP A 12 -11.74 2.97 9.29
N LEU A 13 -10.69 2.56 10.01
CA LEU A 13 -9.32 3.03 9.72
C LEU A 13 -8.79 2.57 8.36
N ALA A 14 -9.09 1.34 7.93
CA ALA A 14 -8.73 0.87 6.60
C ALA A 14 -9.47 1.66 5.50
N ALA A 15 -10.78 1.88 5.67
CA ALA A 15 -11.59 2.65 4.74
C ALA A 15 -11.11 4.10 4.65
N LEU A 16 -10.92 4.78 5.80
CA LEU A 16 -10.43 6.15 5.85
C LEU A 16 -9.01 6.28 5.30
N GLY A 17 -8.12 5.35 5.61
CA GLY A 17 -6.76 5.36 5.06
C GLY A 17 -6.72 5.16 3.55
N THR A 18 -7.60 4.30 3.02
CA THR A 18 -7.71 4.08 1.56
C THR A 18 -8.31 5.31 0.87
N ILE A 19 -9.35 5.91 1.45
CA ILE A 19 -9.95 7.17 0.94
C ILE A 19 -8.91 8.29 0.96
N MET A 20 -8.16 8.42 2.06
CA MET A 20 -7.09 9.40 2.20
C MET A 20 -6.00 9.19 1.14
N TRP A 21 -5.64 7.94 0.83
CA TRP A 21 -4.70 7.63 -0.25
C TRP A 21 -5.24 8.10 -1.61
N PHE A 22 -6.50 7.84 -1.94
CA PHE A 22 -7.12 8.30 -3.19
C PHE A 22 -7.15 9.83 -3.30
N ILE A 23 -7.53 10.52 -2.23
CA ILE A 23 -7.54 11.98 -2.17
C ILE A 23 -6.12 12.51 -2.41
N LEU A 24 -5.13 11.99 -1.69
CA LEU A 24 -3.74 12.44 -1.82
C LEU A 24 -3.18 12.20 -3.22
N LEU A 25 -3.52 11.09 -3.88
CA LEU A 25 -3.11 10.83 -5.26
C LEU A 25 -3.64 11.88 -6.24
N GLN A 26 -4.91 12.26 -6.12
CA GLN A 26 -5.47 13.31 -6.96
C GLN A 26 -4.90 14.69 -6.62
N SER A 27 -4.74 14.98 -5.33
CA SER A 27 -4.16 16.24 -4.87
C SER A 27 -2.69 16.41 -5.26
N LEU A 28 -1.92 15.34 -5.52
CA LEU A 28 -0.51 15.47 -5.92
C LEU A 28 -0.31 16.27 -7.21
N GLN A 29 -1.27 16.24 -8.14
CA GLN A 29 -1.22 17.05 -9.36
C GLN A 29 -1.36 18.54 -9.02
N PHE A 30 -2.37 18.89 -8.23
CA PHE A 30 -2.60 20.27 -7.76
C PHE A 30 -1.49 20.79 -6.85
N LEU A 31 -0.98 19.97 -5.93
CA LEU A 31 0.08 20.34 -4.99
C LEU A 31 1.44 20.59 -5.65
N ASN A 32 1.64 20.10 -6.89
CA ASN A 32 2.83 20.41 -7.67
C ASN A 32 2.82 21.84 -8.21
N GLU A 33 1.65 22.49 -8.32
CA GLU A 33 1.51 23.83 -8.89
C GLU A 33 1.67 24.93 -7.83
N ASP A 34 1.20 24.69 -6.60
CA ASP A 34 1.10 25.74 -5.55
C ASP A 34 2.28 25.82 -4.56
N ASN A 35 3.42 25.19 -4.85
CA ASN A 35 4.65 25.29 -4.04
C ASN A 35 4.54 24.83 -2.56
N TYR A 36 3.48 24.12 -2.17
CA TYR A 36 3.30 23.57 -0.82
C TYR A 36 4.20 22.35 -0.54
N LEU A 37 5.49 22.61 -0.31
CA LEU A 37 6.53 21.59 -0.19
C LEU A 37 6.23 20.53 0.89
N SER A 38 5.78 20.95 2.09
CA SER A 38 5.54 20.04 3.22
C SER A 38 4.37 19.09 2.99
N ILE A 39 3.26 19.60 2.44
CA ILE A 39 2.05 18.81 2.18
C ILE A 39 2.33 17.82 1.04
N LYS A 40 3.06 18.27 0.01
CA LYS A 40 3.53 17.41 -1.08
C LYS A 40 4.37 16.24 -0.56
N ASN A 41 5.30 16.49 0.37
CA ASN A 41 6.13 15.43 0.95
C ASN A 41 5.33 14.43 1.79
N ILE A 42 4.29 14.90 2.50
CA ILE A 42 3.35 14.02 3.21
C ILE A 42 2.53 13.18 2.23
N ALA A 43 1.98 13.80 1.19
CA ALA A 43 1.17 13.12 0.18
C ALA A 43 1.99 12.04 -0.55
N PHE A 44 3.23 12.38 -0.90
CA PHE A 44 4.16 11.47 -1.57
C PHE A 44 4.60 10.33 -0.65
N GLY A 45 4.97 10.62 0.60
CA GLY A 45 5.35 9.61 1.59
C GLY A 45 4.22 8.64 1.89
N TYR A 46 3.01 9.16 2.14
CA TYR A 46 1.83 8.33 2.37
C TYR A 46 1.53 7.43 1.18
N SER A 47 1.52 7.97 -0.04
CA SER A 47 1.22 7.21 -1.25
C SER A 47 2.24 6.13 -1.52
N MET A 48 3.53 6.44 -1.40
CA MET A 48 4.60 5.46 -1.56
C MET A 48 4.53 4.37 -0.48
N GLY A 49 4.30 4.73 0.77
CA GLY A 49 4.17 3.76 1.87
C GLY A 49 2.98 2.82 1.68
N PHE A 50 1.84 3.36 1.23
CA PHE A 50 0.64 2.58 0.96
C PHE A 50 0.88 1.58 -0.17
N ILE A 51 1.41 2.04 -1.31
CA ILE A 51 1.72 1.19 -2.47
C ILE A 51 2.74 0.12 -2.11
N THR A 52 3.81 0.49 -1.39
CA THR A 52 4.87 -0.45 -0.99
C THR A 52 4.31 -1.55 -0.08
N ALA A 53 3.60 -1.18 0.98
CA ALA A 53 3.07 -2.15 1.93
C ALA A 53 1.98 -3.04 1.31
N PHE A 54 1.13 -2.47 0.45
CA PHE A 54 0.07 -3.22 -0.20
C PHE A 54 0.60 -4.18 -1.26
N SER A 55 1.50 -3.72 -2.14
CA SER A 55 2.16 -4.57 -3.13
C SER A 55 2.99 -5.68 -2.48
N ALA A 56 3.72 -5.38 -1.40
CA ALA A 56 4.45 -6.37 -0.62
C ALA A 56 3.53 -7.46 -0.06
N PHE A 57 2.38 -7.06 0.50
CA PHE A 57 1.40 -8.01 1.03
C PHE A 57 0.85 -8.93 -0.06
N ILE A 58 0.37 -8.37 -1.19
CA ILE A 58 -0.18 -9.17 -2.28
C ILE A 58 0.89 -10.11 -2.84
N PHE A 59 2.11 -9.60 -3.05
CA PHE A 59 3.23 -10.41 -3.50
C PHE A 59 3.55 -11.56 -2.54
N TRP A 60 3.57 -11.29 -1.23
CA TRP A 60 3.79 -12.30 -0.21
C TRP A 60 2.67 -13.35 -0.17
N ASP A 61 1.42 -12.94 -0.29
CA ASP A 61 0.27 -13.84 -0.35
C ASP A 61 0.33 -14.75 -1.58
N ILE A 62 0.70 -14.17 -2.73
CA ILE A 62 0.99 -14.86 -3.99
C ILE A 62 2.05 -15.95 -3.81
N ILE A 63 3.19 -15.65 -3.18
CA ILE A 63 4.27 -16.62 -2.95
C ILE A 63 3.80 -17.77 -2.07
N ASN A 64 2.96 -17.50 -1.07
CA ASN A 64 2.45 -18.51 -0.14
C ASN A 64 1.26 -19.32 -0.68
N GLY A 65 0.95 -19.21 -1.97
CA GLY A 65 -0.09 -20.01 -2.62
C GLY A 65 -1.49 -19.38 -2.60
N GLY A 66 -1.63 -18.10 -2.22
CA GLY A 66 -2.87 -17.33 -2.33
C GLY A 66 -3.28 -17.01 -3.78
N PHE A 67 -2.46 -17.42 -4.77
CA PHE A 67 -2.68 -17.17 -6.19
C PHE A 67 -4.05 -17.63 -6.69
N ASP A 68 -4.49 -18.83 -6.28
CA ASP A 68 -5.76 -19.39 -6.73
C ASP A 68 -6.98 -18.66 -6.13
N ARG A 69 -6.78 -17.86 -5.07
CA ARG A 69 -7.82 -17.02 -4.45
C ARG A 69 -7.93 -15.64 -5.13
N LEU A 70 -6.80 -15.04 -5.48
CA LEU A 70 -6.75 -13.69 -6.04
C LEU A 70 -6.97 -13.65 -7.57
N LEU A 71 -6.53 -14.68 -8.28
CA LEU A 71 -6.60 -14.78 -9.74
C LEU A 71 -7.16 -16.16 -10.07
N SER A 72 -8.49 -16.25 -10.15
CA SER A 72 -9.23 -17.48 -10.42
C SER A 72 -8.62 -18.26 -11.58
N ASN A 73 -8.16 -19.50 -11.34
CA ASN A 73 -7.82 -20.60 -12.29
C ASN A 73 -7.13 -20.29 -13.64
N ASP A 74 -6.70 -19.05 -13.90
CA ASP A 74 -6.02 -18.60 -15.11
C ASP A 74 -4.55 -19.00 -14.99
N ARG A 75 -4.30 -20.25 -15.35
CA ARG A 75 -2.97 -20.87 -15.38
C ARG A 75 -2.22 -20.38 -16.60
N GLY A 76 -1.59 -19.21 -16.53
CA GLY A 76 -0.86 -18.70 -17.69
C GLY A 76 0.00 -17.46 -17.47
N ILE A 77 0.30 -16.79 -18.58
CA ILE A 77 1.15 -15.60 -18.68
C ILE A 77 0.66 -14.48 -17.74
N PHE A 78 -0.66 -14.37 -17.53
CA PHE A 78 -1.28 -13.36 -16.68
C PHE A 78 -0.83 -13.42 -15.21
N ARG A 79 -0.51 -14.63 -14.72
CA ARG A 79 0.04 -14.87 -13.38
C ARG A 79 1.47 -14.30 -13.27
N ILE A 80 2.28 -14.49 -14.29
CA ILE A 80 3.66 -13.99 -14.35
C ILE A 80 3.66 -12.46 -14.48
N THR A 81 2.84 -11.89 -15.35
CA THR A 81 2.76 -10.44 -15.54
C THR A 81 2.24 -9.72 -14.31
N THR A 82 1.27 -10.29 -13.59
CA THR A 82 0.77 -9.70 -12.34
C THR A 82 1.83 -9.75 -11.24
N CYS A 83 2.50 -10.89 -11.06
CA CYS A 83 3.59 -11.04 -10.09
C CYS A 83 4.74 -10.07 -10.39
N PHE A 84 5.12 -9.95 -11.66
CA PHE A 84 6.15 -9.03 -12.12
C PHE A 84 5.74 -7.56 -11.91
N THR A 85 4.48 -7.21 -12.15
CA THR A 85 4.00 -5.84 -11.88
C THR A 85 4.07 -5.52 -10.39
N LEU A 86 3.66 -6.45 -9.53
CA LEU A 86 3.71 -6.29 -8.08
C LEU A 86 5.13 -6.18 -7.55
N ILE A 87 6.08 -6.98 -8.06
CA ILE A 87 7.48 -6.88 -7.64
C ILE A 87 8.10 -5.56 -8.09
N VAL A 88 7.77 -5.08 -9.29
CA VAL A 88 8.23 -3.77 -9.78
C VAL A 88 7.66 -2.66 -8.91
N LEU A 89 6.37 -2.68 -8.57
CA LEU A 89 5.75 -1.70 -7.67
C LEU A 89 6.38 -1.70 -6.28
N PHE A 90 6.64 -2.89 -5.73
CA PHE A 90 7.33 -3.02 -4.45
C PHE A 90 8.74 -2.44 -4.49
N LEU A 91 9.51 -2.76 -5.53
CA LEU A 91 10.87 -2.24 -5.73
C LEU A 91 10.88 -0.72 -5.94
N LEU A 92 9.94 -0.17 -6.72
CA LEU A 92 9.80 1.28 -6.88
C LEU A 92 9.47 1.96 -5.56
N GLY A 93 8.57 1.37 -4.78
CA GLY A 93 8.23 1.80 -3.42
C GLY A 93 9.43 1.84 -2.49
N LEU A 94 10.20 0.75 -2.48
CA LEU A 94 11.40 0.58 -1.67
C LEU A 94 12.53 1.52 -2.12
N LEU A 95 12.74 1.70 -3.43
CA LEU A 95 13.67 2.68 -3.97
C LEU A 95 13.26 4.10 -3.59
N GLY A 96 11.96 4.43 -3.60
CA GLY A 96 11.45 5.71 -3.11
C GLY A 96 11.80 5.96 -1.65
N PHE A 97 11.67 4.93 -0.81
CA PHE A 97 12.04 5.00 0.61
C PHE A 97 13.55 5.17 0.79
N ILE A 98 14.38 4.38 0.11
CA ILE A 98 15.85 4.48 0.13
C ILE A 98 16.28 5.86 -0.34
N ASN A 99 15.72 6.34 -1.45
CA ASN A 99 15.98 7.66 -1.98
C ASN A 99 15.62 8.75 -0.95
N GLY A 100 14.50 8.60 -0.25
CA GLY A 100 14.13 9.46 0.87
C GLY A 100 15.23 9.54 1.92
N ILE A 101 15.79 8.39 2.34
CA ILE A 101 16.87 8.31 3.34
C ILE A 101 18.13 9.04 2.87
N PHE A 102 18.59 8.80 1.64
CA PHE A 102 19.87 9.33 1.16
C PHE A 102 19.78 10.79 0.66
N ASN A 103 18.66 11.22 0.09
CA ASN A 103 18.47 12.60 -0.40
C ASN A 103 17.92 13.56 0.66
N SER A 104 18.02 13.22 1.96
CA SER A 104 17.58 14.06 3.08
C SER A 104 16.13 14.52 2.94
N MET A 105 15.22 13.63 2.50
CA MET A 105 13.80 13.99 2.49
C MET A 105 13.36 14.38 3.90
N PRO A 106 12.46 15.38 4.01
CA PRO A 106 12.04 15.87 5.31
C PRO A 106 11.30 14.79 6.08
N TRP A 107 11.42 14.81 7.42
CA TRP A 107 10.93 13.74 8.31
C TRP A 107 9.43 13.43 8.14
N GLN A 108 8.65 14.39 7.67
CA GLN A 108 7.23 14.25 7.32
C GLN A 108 6.97 13.16 6.27
N TYR A 109 7.91 12.98 5.33
CA TYR A 109 7.85 11.90 4.34
C TYR A 109 7.91 10.53 5.01
N PHE A 110 8.89 10.31 5.89
CA PHE A 110 9.04 9.01 6.57
C PHE A 110 7.90 8.70 7.52
N LEU A 111 7.40 9.72 8.24
CA LEU A 111 6.26 9.54 9.13
C LEU A 111 5.02 9.10 8.34
N SER A 112 4.70 9.81 7.25
CA SER A 112 3.55 9.48 6.41
C SER A 112 3.70 8.13 5.72
N PHE A 113 4.91 7.77 5.27
CA PHE A 113 5.23 6.45 4.74
C PHE A 113 4.97 5.33 5.78
N ALA A 114 5.47 5.51 7.01
CA ALA A 114 5.29 4.54 8.08
C ALA A 114 3.83 4.39 8.49
N VAL A 115 3.09 5.51 8.60
CA VAL A 115 1.65 5.50 8.93
C VAL A 115 0.85 4.75 7.87
N ALA A 116 1.12 4.99 6.58
CA ALA A 116 0.48 4.24 5.50
C ALA A 116 0.76 2.74 5.60
N GLY A 117 2.01 2.37 5.86
CA GLY A 117 2.40 0.96 6.07
C GLY A 117 1.69 0.31 7.26
N ILE A 118 1.55 1.03 8.38
CA ILE A 118 0.81 0.56 9.57
C ILE A 118 -0.67 0.35 9.23
N ILE A 119 -1.31 1.29 8.52
CA ILE A 119 -2.72 1.18 8.13
C ILE A 119 -2.93 -0.06 7.26
N VAL A 120 -2.07 -0.27 6.26
CA VAL A 120 -2.16 -1.45 5.39
C VAL A 120 -1.98 -2.73 6.21
N ASN A 121 -0.90 -2.81 7.00
CA ASN A 121 -0.55 -4.05 7.70
C ASN A 121 -1.53 -4.41 8.84
N GLN A 122 -1.95 -3.42 9.64
CA GLN A 122 -2.73 -3.64 10.86
C GLN A 122 -4.25 -3.58 10.65
N CYS A 123 -4.70 -2.92 9.58
CA CYS A 123 -6.12 -2.70 9.31
C CYS A 123 -6.56 -3.38 8.01
N LEU A 124 -5.90 -3.07 6.88
CA LEU A 124 -6.33 -3.54 5.56
C LEU A 124 -6.16 -5.07 5.39
N ILE A 125 -4.98 -5.60 5.71
CA ILE A 125 -4.67 -7.03 5.58
C ILE A 125 -5.64 -7.92 6.38
N PRO A 126 -5.92 -7.67 7.68
CA PRO A 126 -6.89 -8.48 8.42
C PRO A 126 -8.30 -8.47 7.83
N ILE A 127 -8.71 -7.36 7.20
CA ILE A 127 -10.03 -7.25 6.56
C ILE A 127 -10.07 -8.08 5.28
N ILE A 128 -9.03 -7.99 4.44
CA ILE A 128 -8.92 -8.79 3.22
C ILE A 128 -8.98 -10.28 3.58
N ASN A 129 -8.17 -10.71 4.55
CA ASN A 129 -8.14 -12.10 5.00
C ASN A 129 -9.47 -12.59 5.61
N TYR A 130 -10.25 -11.69 6.21
CA TYR A 130 -11.60 -12.01 6.70
C TYR A 130 -12.62 -12.10 5.57
N ALA A 131 -12.58 -11.16 4.61
CA ALA A 131 -13.48 -11.14 3.46
C ALA A 131 -13.28 -12.37 2.56
N ASP A 132 -12.04 -12.78 2.35
CA ASP A 132 -11.66 -13.90 1.49
C ASP A 132 -12.04 -15.28 2.08
N LYS A 133 -12.24 -15.38 3.41
CA LYS A 133 -12.67 -16.63 4.07
C LYS A 133 -14.19 -16.80 4.15
N LYS A 134 -14.96 -15.84 3.68
CA LYS A 134 -16.42 -15.84 3.74
C LYS A 134 -17.01 -16.15 2.37
#